data_AF-A0A3N5Z4N9-F1
#
_entry.id   AF-A0A3N5Z4N9-F1
#
_cell.length_a   1.000
_cell.length_b   1.000
_cell.length_c   1.000
_cell.angle_alpha   90.00
_cell.angle_beta   90.00
_cell.angle_gamma   90.00
#
_symmetry.space_group_name_H-M   'P 1'
#
loop_
_entity.id
_entity.type
_entity.pdbx_description
1 polymer ?
#
loop_
_entity_poly.entity_id
_entity_poly.type
_entity_poly.pdbx_seq_one_letter_code
_entity_poly.pdbx_strand_id
1 'polypeptide(L)'
;MSAITFSGFNQIDFNVILKAVMEQERQPLATLQQRRTALEVQKEAFGTLASRLSALESAAAALADATAFGARTTRVGDSSVLGVAAGGTTPAGSYEIVVSELA
;
A
#
# COMPACT_ATOMS: atom_id res chain seq x y z
N MET A 1 38.00 -53.37 4.55
CA MET A 1 38.86 -52.53 5.42
C MET A 1 37.96 -51.92 6.47
N SER A 2 37.93 -52.53 7.65
CA SER A 2 37.05 -52.12 8.74
C SER A 2 37.58 -50.83 9.36
N ALA A 3 36.75 -49.80 9.38
CA ALA A 3 37.07 -48.55 10.06
C ALA A 3 37.28 -48.86 11.54
N ILE A 4 38.48 -48.57 12.04
CA ILE A 4 38.81 -48.60 13.47
C ILE A 4 37.92 -47.54 14.12
N THR A 5 36.88 -47.95 14.83
CA THR A 5 36.10 -47.04 15.66
C THR A 5 36.83 -46.94 17.00
N PHE A 6 37.36 -45.75 17.30
CA PHE A 6 38.07 -45.44 18.55
C PHE A 6 37.09 -45.29 19.74
N SER A 7 36.17 -46.22 19.95
CA SER A 7 35.21 -46.16 21.07
C SER A 7 35.78 -46.58 22.43
N GLY A 8 37.08 -46.89 22.51
CA GLY A 8 37.69 -47.57 23.66
C GLY A 8 38.51 -46.72 24.64
N PHE A 9 38.70 -45.40 24.44
CA PHE A 9 39.63 -44.62 25.28
C PHE A 9 39.06 -43.47 26.11
N ASN A 10 37.78 -43.14 25.97
CA ASN A 10 37.01 -42.36 26.93
C ASN A 10 35.60 -42.25 26.37
N GLN A 11 34.59 -42.29 27.22
CA GLN A 11 33.18 -42.14 26.86
C GLN A 11 32.85 -40.72 26.36
N ILE A 12 33.49 -40.29 25.29
CA ILE A 12 33.25 -39.03 24.60
C ILE A 12 32.55 -39.38 23.30
N ASP A 13 31.23 -39.19 23.27
CA ASP A 13 30.45 -39.28 22.04
C ASP A 13 30.74 -38.05 21.19
N PHE A 14 31.68 -38.19 20.24
CA PHE A 14 32.06 -37.13 19.33
C PHE A 14 30.90 -36.58 18.50
N ASN A 15 29.80 -37.32 18.33
CA ASN A 15 28.60 -36.80 17.69
C ASN A 15 27.91 -35.71 18.51
N VAL A 16 27.97 -35.81 19.85
CA VAL A 16 27.40 -34.80 20.76
C VAL A 16 28.20 -33.52 20.69
N ILE A 17 29.53 -33.62 20.66
CA ILE A 17 30.42 -32.47 20.50
C ILE A 17 30.24 -31.83 19.12
N LEU A 18 30.20 -32.63 18.06
CA LEU A 18 29.99 -32.13 16.70
C LEU A 18 28.65 -31.40 16.58
N LYS A 19 27.57 -31.96 17.15
CA LYS A 19 26.27 -31.28 17.22
C LYS A 19 26.35 -29.97 18.00
N ALA A 20 26.97 -29.95 19.17
CA ALA A 20 27.10 -28.74 19.97
C ALA A 20 27.86 -27.61 19.24
N VAL A 21 28.94 -27.95 18.53
CA VAL A 21 29.70 -27.00 17.71
C VAL A 21 28.87 -26.51 16.52
N MET A 22 28.18 -27.41 15.82
CA MET A 22 27.28 -27.06 14.71
C MET A 22 26.10 -26.18 15.15
N GLU A 23 25.56 -26.40 16.36
CA GLU A 23 24.50 -25.58 16.96
C GLU A 23 25.00 -24.15 17.22
N GLN A 24 26.21 -24.04 17.76
CA GLN A 24 26.86 -22.75 18.06
C GLN A 24 27.20 -21.98 16.78
N GLU A 25 27.72 -22.66 15.76
CA GLU A 25 28.00 -22.11 14.42
C GLU A 25 26.72 -21.63 13.71
N ARG A 26 25.54 -22.15 14.07
CA ARG A 26 24.24 -21.72 13.52
C ARG A 26 23.63 -20.49 14.21
N GLN A 27 24.06 -20.13 15.41
CA GLN A 27 23.60 -18.91 16.10
C GLN A 27 23.77 -17.61 15.30
N PRO A 28 24.92 -17.33 14.64
CA PRO A 28 25.06 -16.13 13.82
C PRO A 28 24.08 -16.10 12.65
N LEU A 29 23.75 -17.26 12.05
CA LEU A 29 22.76 -17.36 10.98
C LEU A 29 21.36 -16.95 11.47
N ALA A 30 20.95 -17.47 12.63
CA ALA A 30 19.67 -17.12 13.25
C ALA A 30 19.60 -15.62 13.58
N THR A 31 20.70 -15.04 14.07
CA THR A 31 20.81 -13.60 14.35
C THR A 31 20.67 -12.77 13.07
N LEU A 32 21.31 -13.16 11.98
CA LEU A 32 21.19 -12.49 10.68
C LEU A 32 19.78 -12.59 10.10
N GLN A 33 19.13 -13.75 10.23
CA GLN A 33 17.74 -13.93 9.83
C GLN A 33 16.79 -13.02 10.61
N GLN A 34 16.95 -12.94 11.94
CA GLN A 34 16.15 -12.02 12.76
C GLN A 34 16.36 -10.56 12.35
N ARG A 35 17.60 -10.14 12.11
CA ARG A 35 17.91 -8.78 11.62
C ARG A 35 17.27 -8.51 10.26
N ARG A 36 17.32 -9.48 9.34
CA ARG A 36 16.66 -9.37 8.04
C ARG A 36 15.16 -9.17 8.19
N THR A 37 14.50 -10.01 9.01
CA THR A 37 13.06 -9.89 9.25
C THR A 37 12.71 -8.53 9.86
N ALA A 38 13.49 -8.04 10.83
CA ALA A 38 13.27 -6.72 11.42
C ALA A 38 13.39 -5.59 10.38
N LEU A 39 14.36 -5.66 9.48
CA LEU A 39 14.54 -4.68 8.41
C LEU A 39 13.44 -4.74 7.36
N GLU A 40 12.95 -5.93 6.99
CA GLU A 40 11.81 -6.07 6.07
C GLU A 40 10.54 -5.47 6.68
N VAL A 41 10.27 -5.72 7.96
CA VAL A 41 9.13 -5.10 8.66
C VAL A 41 9.24 -3.57 8.67
N GLN A 42 10.43 -3.02 8.92
CA GLN A 42 10.64 -1.58 8.84
C GLN A 42 10.38 -1.05 7.43
N LYS A 43 10.89 -1.74 6.40
CA LYS A 43 10.68 -1.37 5.00
C LYS A 43 9.20 -1.38 4.61
N GLU A 44 8.45 -2.40 5.02
CA GLU A 44 7.01 -2.48 4.80
C GLU A 44 6.25 -1.35 5.49
N ALA A 45 6.65 -1.00 6.72
CA ALA A 45 6.08 0.13 7.44
C ALA A 45 6.33 1.46 6.71
N PHE A 46 7.54 1.69 6.21
CA PHE A 46 7.86 2.88 5.40
C PHE A 46 7.11 2.89 4.06
N GLY A 47 6.99 1.74 3.39
CA GLY A 47 6.19 1.63 2.17
C GLY A 47 4.73 1.98 2.41
N THR A 48 4.14 1.46 3.49
CA THR A 48 2.77 1.77 3.88
C THR A 48 2.58 3.26 4.20
N LEU A 49 3.52 3.86 4.93
CA LEU A 49 3.51 5.28 5.24
C LEU A 49 3.59 6.14 3.96
N ALA A 50 4.49 5.81 3.05
CA ALA A 50 4.65 6.52 1.79
C ALA A 50 3.38 6.46 0.93
N SER A 51 2.74 5.28 0.83
CA SER A 51 1.47 5.14 0.12
C SER A 51 0.36 6.00 0.74
N ARG A 52 0.26 6.02 2.08
CA ARG A 52 -0.73 6.85 2.79
C ARG A 52 -0.46 8.34 2.58
N LEU A 53 0.80 8.75 2.60
CA LEU A 53 1.18 10.14 2.39
C LEU A 53 0.88 10.58 0.95
N SER A 54 1.17 9.75 -0.05
CA SER A 54 0.85 10.04 -1.45
C SER A 54 -0.66 10.15 -1.69
N ALA A 55 -1.47 9.31 -1.02
CA ALA A 55 -2.93 9.42 -1.08
C ALA A 55 -3.42 10.73 -0.44
N LEU A 56 -2.84 11.14 0.69
CA LEU A 56 -3.15 12.40 1.35
C LEU A 56 -2.75 13.60 0.49
N GLU A 57 -1.56 13.59 -0.10
CA GLU A 57 -1.08 14.61 -1.02
C GLU A 57 -2.03 14.76 -2.21
N SER A 58 -2.45 13.65 -2.81
CA SER A 58 -3.40 13.67 -3.92
C SER A 58 -4.75 14.28 -3.52
N ALA A 59 -5.27 13.92 -2.34
CA ALA A 59 -6.52 14.48 -1.82
C ALA A 59 -6.38 15.98 -1.50
N ALA A 60 -5.25 16.39 -0.92
CA ALA A 60 -4.96 17.79 -0.62
C ALA A 60 -4.81 18.62 -1.91
N ALA A 61 -4.17 18.08 -2.94
CA ALA A 61 -4.05 18.71 -4.25
C ALA A 61 -5.42 18.87 -4.92
N ALA A 62 -6.28 17.84 -4.86
CA ALA A 62 -7.65 17.92 -5.37
C ALA A 62 -8.49 18.98 -4.62
N LEU A 63 -8.27 19.14 -3.32
CA LEU A 63 -8.95 20.17 -2.52
C LEU A 63 -8.37 21.58 -2.75
N ALA A 64 -7.08 21.68 -3.04
CA ALA A 64 -6.43 22.96 -3.35
C ALA A 64 -6.79 23.48 -4.74
N ASP A 65 -7.32 22.63 -5.63
CA ASP A 65 -7.79 23.02 -6.94
C ASP A 65 -9.03 23.93 -6.84
N ALA A 66 -8.83 25.22 -7.11
CA ALA A 66 -9.88 26.23 -7.09
C ALA A 66 -11.04 25.92 -8.07
N THR A 67 -10.79 25.13 -9.13
CA THR A 67 -11.82 24.77 -10.11
C THR A 67 -12.80 23.73 -9.58
N ALA A 68 -12.40 22.92 -8.58
CA ALA A 68 -13.27 21.92 -7.95
C ALA A 68 -14.50 22.54 -7.27
N PHE A 69 -14.40 23.79 -6.82
CA PHE A 69 -15.48 24.52 -6.15
C PHE A 69 -16.41 25.26 -7.12
N GLY A 70 -16.10 25.26 -8.43
CA GLY A 70 -16.93 25.90 -9.45
C GLY A 70 -18.12 25.06 -9.90
N ALA A 71 -18.22 23.79 -9.49
CA ALA A 71 -19.26 22.88 -9.96
C ALA A 71 -20.68 23.44 -9.75
N ARG A 72 -21.51 23.35 -10.80
CA ARG A 72 -22.88 23.86 -10.82
C ARG A 72 -23.88 22.72 -10.92
N THR A 73 -24.96 22.80 -10.16
CA THR A 73 -26.12 21.92 -10.29
C THR A 73 -27.17 22.58 -11.16
N THR A 74 -27.75 21.83 -12.09
CA THR A 74 -28.89 22.26 -12.91
C THR A 74 -30.16 21.59 -12.43
N ARG A 75 -31.29 22.31 -12.49
CA ARG A 75 -32.62 21.77 -12.24
C ARG A 75 -33.52 22.23 -13.38
N VAL A 76 -34.20 21.28 -14.01
CA VAL A 76 -35.18 21.54 -15.07
C VAL A 76 -36.57 21.22 -14.54
N GLY A 77 -37.56 22.03 -14.92
CA GLY A 77 -38.97 21.81 -14.55
C GLY A 77 -39.56 20.56 -15.21
N ASP A 78 -39.30 20.38 -16.51
CA ASP A 78 -39.69 19.19 -17.26
C ASP A 78 -38.47 18.56 -17.97
N SER A 79 -37.94 17.50 -17.37
CA SER A 79 -36.77 16.77 -17.89
C SER A 79 -37.09 15.87 -19.09
N SER A 80 -38.36 15.71 -19.47
CA SER A 80 -38.75 14.95 -20.67
C SER A 80 -38.61 15.77 -21.95
N VAL A 81 -38.65 17.10 -21.82
CA VAL A 81 -38.58 18.06 -22.94
C VAL A 81 -37.18 18.66 -23.09
N LEU A 82 -36.44 18.85 -21.99
CA LEU A 82 -35.13 19.51 -22.01
C LEU A 82 -34.15 18.91 -20.98
N GLY A 83 -32.94 18.60 -21.43
CA GLY A 83 -31.78 18.34 -20.58
C GLY A 83 -30.84 19.54 -20.56
N VAL A 84 -30.36 19.94 -19.37
CA VAL A 84 -29.43 21.08 -19.22
C VAL A 84 -28.23 20.65 -18.39
N ALA A 85 -27.03 20.96 -18.89
CA ALA A 85 -25.77 20.85 -18.15
C ALA A 85 -25.13 22.24 -18.01
N ALA A 86 -24.56 22.53 -16.84
CA ALA A 86 -23.87 23.79 -16.58
C ALA A 86 -22.37 23.53 -16.38
N GLY A 87 -21.54 24.40 -16.95
CA GLY A 87 -20.10 24.42 -16.72
C GLY A 87 -19.75 25.13 -15.42
N GLY A 88 -18.51 24.96 -14.95
CA GLY A 88 -18.07 25.55 -13.67
C GLY A 88 -18.05 27.08 -13.63
N THR A 89 -18.03 27.72 -14.80
CA THR A 89 -18.05 29.19 -14.95
C THR A 89 -19.44 29.75 -15.28
N THR A 90 -20.46 28.90 -15.42
CA THR A 90 -21.81 29.35 -15.74
C THR A 90 -22.39 30.20 -14.60
N PRO A 91 -22.90 31.41 -14.87
CA PRO A 91 -23.57 32.23 -13.86
C PRO A 91 -24.75 31.52 -13.22
N ALA A 92 -24.93 31.69 -11.91
CA ALA A 92 -26.11 31.17 -11.23
C ALA A 92 -27.32 32.04 -11.58
N GLY A 93 -28.42 31.41 -11.99
CA GLY A 93 -29.65 32.10 -12.36
C GLY A 93 -30.75 31.15 -12.78
N SER A 94 -31.97 31.68 -12.88
CA SER A 94 -33.12 30.98 -13.45
C SER A 94 -33.31 31.44 -14.89
N TYR A 95 -33.52 30.48 -15.79
CA TYR A 95 -33.70 30.72 -17.22
C TYR A 95 -35.03 30.10 -17.66
N GLU A 96 -35.86 30.89 -18.32
CA GLU A 96 -37.11 30.43 -18.92
C GLU A 96 -36.85 30.07 -20.39
N ILE A 97 -37.13 28.82 -20.75
CA ILE A 97 -36.85 28.27 -22.08
C ILE A 97 -38.17 27.72 -22.63
N VAL A 98 -38.57 28.21 -23.80
CA VAL A 98 -39.75 27.73 -24.53
C VAL A 98 -39.28 26.94 -25.74
N VAL A 99 -39.69 25.67 -25.84
CA VAL A 99 -39.39 24.80 -26.97
C VAL A 99 -40.62 24.77 -27.88
N SER A 100 -40.53 25.39 -29.06
CA SER A 100 -41.65 25.51 -30.00
C SER A 100 -41.72 24.37 -31.02
N GLU A 101 -40.56 23.86 -31.47
CA GLU A 101 -40.46 22.78 -32.45
C GLU A 101 -39.10 22.06 -32.30
N LEU A 102 -39.06 20.77 -32.61
CA LEU A 102 -37.83 19.97 -32.60
C LEU A 102 -37.21 19.93 -34.00
N ALA A 103 -35.88 19.97 -34.08
CA ALA A 103 -35.13 19.97 -35.34
C ALA A 103 -35.22 18.63 -36.10
#